data_AF-D8LF13-F1
#
_entry.id   AF-D8LF13-F1
#
_cell.length_a   1.000
_cell.length_b   1.000
_cell.length_c   1.000
_cell.angle_alpha   90.00
_cell.angle_beta   90.00
_cell.angle_gamma   90.00
#
_symmetry.space_group_name_H-M   'P 1'
#
loop_
_entity.id
_entity.type
_entity.pdbx_description
1 polymer ?
#
loop_
_entity_poly.entity_id
_entity_poly.type
_entity_poly.pdbx_seq_one_letter_code
_entity_poly.pdbx_strand_id
1 'polypeptide(L)'
;MVDEGGADVCEKIEGSEVLLALRTLVKELLSIEVPSLKEFVLAFQAAFETSWHSLSAWFSVLTLFLSPVLQFLAVLARAVWPHAQTAAITVCKYQASLPASTLCAEAAAVVLFIALVLLRRFIVRQRYIPRARRRVRNFRARINTAYMSFTASVERNLRLSARAFPHVVYWTAAASFAWLAPDLTGSLRDKFWVFATATWPTLYAVYLVLLVRSQNAVNDEDSAGGSSVNGTPAGAGTRGTAAKAPVLYAPGARTPREGKPRAGTPGAGTPARSGLARGAGVMPQDVDRVLMYWVVFTVARCWGLLAAYVPETFFTPYVRTVAFFLALWMHLPGPGSGLQVVYAWLEPLVHTYVKDLRMPQNGYTGTLKRVQDLLVLVRLLTEEKAELLVDNITDSWMLVPALAFFLTPSFMTELACLYAGLVIPSFNSIKTLGRRSNTSAVSTAWAALATSADSARVRWLTYWVAYGSWWHLSLCLGGILRVLPLAAHAELALLLWLQVPLFRGGGRILDFGERCMDRWTFGSDVASTPVRPLTPPQQQEVNR
;
A
#
# COMPACT_ATOMS: atom_id res chain seq x y z
N MET A 1 46.45 -14.93 -10.17
CA MET A 1 46.10 -14.09 -11.33
C MET A 1 44.79 -13.39 -11.00
N VAL A 2 44.87 -12.31 -10.20
CA VAL A 2 43.77 -11.38 -9.99
C VAL A 2 44.21 -10.15 -10.79
N ASP A 3 43.56 -9.95 -11.92
CA ASP A 3 43.90 -8.97 -12.95
C ASP A 3 43.99 -7.54 -12.41
N GLU A 4 44.93 -6.77 -12.95
CA GLU A 4 45.09 -5.31 -12.82
C GLU A 4 43.90 -4.51 -13.40
N GLY A 5 42.78 -5.14 -13.75
CA GLY A 5 41.60 -4.53 -14.39
C GLY A 5 40.74 -3.63 -13.49
N GLY A 6 41.09 -3.45 -12.22
CA GLY A 6 40.36 -2.56 -11.30
C GLY A 6 40.63 -1.08 -11.54
N ALA A 7 41.82 -0.72 -12.01
CA ALA A 7 42.19 0.67 -12.28
C ALA A 7 41.45 1.26 -13.50
N ASP A 8 41.23 0.44 -14.55
CA ASP A 8 40.58 0.86 -15.80
C ASP A 8 39.08 1.19 -15.63
N VAL A 9 38.42 0.65 -14.59
CA VAL A 9 37.00 0.93 -14.31
C VAL A 9 36.83 2.30 -13.63
N CYS A 10 37.74 2.68 -12.72
CA CYS A 10 37.70 4.01 -12.11
C CYS A 10 38.03 5.12 -13.11
N GLU A 11 38.98 4.88 -14.02
CA GLU A 11 39.37 5.84 -15.06
C GLU A 11 38.24 6.04 -16.09
N LYS A 12 37.50 4.98 -16.45
CA LYS A 12 36.29 5.08 -17.29
C LYS A 12 35.13 5.82 -16.63
N ILE A 13 35.03 5.84 -15.30
CA ILE A 13 33.97 6.55 -14.57
C ILE A 13 34.28 8.05 -14.49
N GLU A 14 35.55 8.44 -14.35
CA GLU A 14 35.97 9.85 -14.44
C GLU A 14 35.73 10.46 -15.83
N GLY A 15 35.74 9.63 -16.88
CA GLY A 15 35.36 10.00 -18.24
C GLY A 15 33.85 10.01 -18.52
N SER A 16 32.98 9.85 -17.52
CA SER A 16 31.53 9.84 -17.79
C SER A 16 31.08 11.19 -18.36
N GLU A 17 30.42 11.15 -19.52
CA GLU A 17 29.87 12.35 -20.20
C GLU A 17 29.00 13.21 -19.27
N VAL A 18 28.43 12.59 -18.22
CA VAL A 18 27.65 13.24 -17.18
C VAL A 18 28.50 14.20 -16.33
N LEU A 19 29.69 13.79 -15.86
CA LEU A 19 30.59 14.66 -15.11
C LEU A 19 31.12 15.80 -15.99
N LEU A 20 31.36 15.52 -17.26
CA LEU A 20 31.81 16.52 -18.23
C LEU A 20 30.72 17.57 -18.50
N ALA A 21 29.47 17.12 -18.70
CA ALA A 21 28.31 17.99 -18.87
C ALA A 21 28.04 18.84 -17.63
N LEU A 22 28.17 18.24 -16.43
CA LEU A 22 27.98 18.95 -15.16
C LEU A 22 29.06 20.02 -14.94
N ARG A 23 30.33 19.72 -15.22
CA ARG A 23 31.44 20.70 -15.15
C ARG A 23 31.25 21.85 -16.14
N THR A 24 30.73 21.55 -17.33
CA THR A 24 30.40 22.57 -18.34
C THR A 24 29.28 23.49 -17.84
N LEU A 25 28.22 22.91 -17.27
CA LEU A 25 27.08 23.65 -16.73
C LEU A 25 27.46 24.49 -15.50
N VAL A 26 28.35 23.99 -14.63
CA VAL A 26 28.91 24.75 -13.50
C VAL A 26 29.76 25.92 -14.01
N LYS A 27 30.58 25.74 -15.05
CA LYS A 27 31.34 26.83 -15.67
C LYS A 27 30.43 27.93 -16.24
N GLU A 28 29.35 27.55 -16.92
CA GLU A 28 28.37 28.50 -17.44
C GLU A 28 27.66 29.24 -16.30
N LEU A 29 27.26 28.55 -15.22
CA LEU A 29 26.62 29.19 -14.06
C LEU A 29 27.57 30.12 -13.28
N LEU A 30 28.86 29.78 -13.19
CA LEU A 30 29.88 30.62 -12.56
C LEU A 30 30.20 31.89 -13.37
N SER A 31 29.82 31.94 -14.66
CA SER A 31 29.98 33.14 -15.50
C SER A 31 28.94 34.23 -15.21
N ILE A 32 27.90 33.91 -14.41
CA ILE A 32 26.86 34.86 -14.01
C ILE A 32 27.35 35.67 -12.81
N GLU A 33 27.45 37.00 -12.95
CA GLU A 33 27.94 37.95 -11.92
C GLU A 33 26.94 38.19 -10.76
N VAL A 34 26.41 37.12 -10.17
CA VAL A 34 25.58 37.21 -8.96
C VAL A 34 26.38 36.58 -7.80
N PRO A 35 26.92 37.37 -6.85
CA PRO A 35 27.83 36.87 -5.82
C PRO A 35 27.22 35.75 -4.96
N SER A 36 25.94 35.84 -4.61
CA SER A 36 25.23 34.79 -3.86
C SER A 36 25.05 33.49 -4.66
N LEU A 37 24.89 33.59 -5.98
CA LEU A 37 24.81 32.42 -6.87
C LEU A 37 26.17 31.73 -6.95
N LYS A 38 27.26 32.51 -6.99
CA LYS A 38 28.62 31.97 -7.04
C LYS A 38 28.97 31.17 -5.78
N GLU A 39 28.64 31.68 -4.60
CA GLU A 39 28.82 30.95 -3.33
C GLU A 39 27.98 29.67 -3.29
N PHE A 40 26.72 29.73 -3.74
CA PHE A 40 25.86 28.56 -3.83
C PHE A 40 26.40 27.51 -4.79
N VAL A 41 26.84 27.90 -6.00
CA VAL A 41 27.37 26.98 -7.01
C VAL A 41 28.67 26.33 -6.53
N LEU A 42 29.54 27.07 -5.85
CA LEU A 42 30.75 26.51 -5.24
C LEU A 42 30.42 25.52 -4.11
N ALA A 43 29.48 25.87 -3.23
CA ALA A 43 29.02 24.97 -2.15
C ALA A 43 28.35 23.72 -2.71
N PHE A 44 27.54 23.86 -3.76
CA PHE A 44 26.88 22.76 -4.45
C PHE A 44 27.89 21.86 -5.16
N GLN A 45 28.88 22.43 -5.85
CA GLN A 45 29.96 21.67 -6.49
C GLN A 45 30.74 20.87 -5.44
N ALA A 46 31.15 21.49 -4.34
CA ALA A 46 31.83 20.81 -3.25
C ALA A 46 30.98 19.69 -2.63
N ALA A 47 29.69 19.93 -2.42
CA ALA A 47 28.75 18.92 -1.92
C ALA A 47 28.55 17.77 -2.93
N PHE A 48 28.51 18.06 -4.23
CA PHE A 48 28.37 17.07 -5.28
C PHE A 48 29.64 16.21 -5.40
N GLU A 49 30.83 16.84 -5.45
CA GLU A 49 32.11 16.14 -5.50
C GLU A 49 32.30 15.24 -4.27
N THR A 50 32.02 15.75 -3.07
CA THR A 50 32.08 14.94 -1.84
C THR A 50 31.06 13.80 -1.83
N SER A 51 29.84 14.03 -2.31
CA SER A 51 28.83 12.97 -2.46
C SER A 51 29.24 11.91 -3.49
N TRP A 52 29.87 12.33 -4.59
CA TRP A 52 30.36 11.42 -5.63
C TRP A 52 31.54 10.58 -5.13
N HIS A 53 32.50 11.20 -4.45
CA HIS A 53 33.59 10.47 -3.80
C HIS A 53 33.07 9.51 -2.73
N SER A 54 32.07 9.92 -1.94
CA SER A 54 31.40 9.03 -0.98
C SER A 54 30.72 7.87 -1.69
N LEU A 55 29.98 8.11 -2.78
CA LEU A 55 29.28 7.08 -3.54
C LEU A 55 30.25 6.11 -4.23
N SER A 56 31.34 6.60 -4.81
CA SER A 56 32.41 5.79 -5.38
C SER A 56 33.13 4.95 -4.31
N ALA A 57 33.40 5.54 -3.14
CA ALA A 57 33.94 4.81 -2.00
C ALA A 57 32.95 3.74 -1.51
N TRP A 58 31.66 4.04 -1.42
CA TRP A 58 30.61 3.06 -1.10
C TRP A 58 30.49 1.95 -2.15
N PHE A 59 30.62 2.26 -3.43
CA PHE A 59 30.63 1.25 -4.49
C PHE A 59 31.87 0.37 -4.41
N SER A 60 33.03 0.94 -4.11
CA SER A 60 34.27 0.21 -3.88
C SER A 60 34.17 -0.69 -2.64
N VAL A 61 33.59 -0.19 -1.55
CA VAL A 61 33.28 -0.99 -0.35
C VAL A 61 32.30 -2.10 -0.71
N LEU A 62 31.24 -1.80 -1.45
CA LEU A 62 30.25 -2.78 -1.89
C LEU A 62 30.90 -3.87 -2.75
N THR A 63 31.73 -3.54 -3.73
CA THR A 63 32.43 -4.53 -4.57
C THR A 63 33.43 -5.34 -3.76
N LEU A 64 34.16 -4.72 -2.84
CA LEU A 64 35.05 -5.40 -1.89
C LEU A 64 34.28 -6.35 -0.96
N PHE A 65 33.04 -6.04 -0.58
CA PHE A 65 32.17 -6.94 0.18
C PHE A 65 31.48 -8.00 -0.69
N LEU A 66 31.02 -7.65 -1.89
CA LEU A 66 30.30 -8.55 -2.77
C LEU A 66 31.23 -9.61 -3.37
N SER A 67 32.47 -9.26 -3.66
CA SER A 67 33.47 -10.17 -4.23
C SER A 67 33.69 -11.42 -3.36
N PRO A 68 34.05 -11.33 -2.06
CA PRO A 68 34.20 -12.51 -1.21
C PRO A 68 32.87 -13.24 -0.98
N VAL A 69 31.72 -12.54 -0.96
CA VAL A 69 30.41 -13.19 -0.86
C VAL A 69 30.08 -14.01 -2.10
N LEU A 70 30.30 -13.46 -3.30
CA LEU A 70 30.09 -14.16 -4.57
C LEU A 70 31.10 -15.30 -4.75
N GLN A 71 32.36 -15.10 -4.36
CA GLN A 71 33.36 -16.18 -4.35
C GLN A 71 32.97 -17.27 -3.35
N PHE A 72 32.53 -16.90 -2.15
CA PHE A 72 32.03 -17.85 -1.16
C PHE A 72 30.80 -18.59 -1.66
N LEU A 73 29.83 -17.91 -2.27
CA LEU A 73 28.64 -18.54 -2.87
C LEU A 73 29.02 -19.46 -4.04
N ALA A 74 30.00 -19.08 -4.87
CA ALA A 74 30.49 -19.92 -5.95
C ALA A 74 31.24 -21.15 -5.44
N VAL A 75 32.07 -20.99 -4.39
CA VAL A 75 32.75 -22.09 -3.70
C VAL A 75 31.72 -22.98 -3.01
N LEU A 76 30.73 -22.41 -2.33
CA LEU A 76 29.63 -23.14 -1.70
C LEU A 76 28.80 -23.89 -2.74
N ALA A 77 28.45 -23.25 -3.86
CA ALA A 77 27.75 -23.91 -4.95
C ALA A 77 28.57 -25.06 -5.53
N ARG A 78 29.88 -24.86 -5.77
CA ARG A 78 30.79 -25.93 -6.23
C ARG A 78 30.99 -27.04 -5.21
N ALA A 79 31.01 -26.72 -3.92
CA ALA A 79 31.15 -27.70 -2.85
C ALA A 79 29.85 -28.49 -2.63
N VAL A 80 28.70 -27.82 -2.71
CA VAL A 80 27.37 -28.41 -2.55
C VAL A 80 26.95 -29.19 -3.80
N TRP A 81 27.39 -28.80 -5.00
CA TRP A 81 27.03 -29.46 -6.25
C TRP A 81 27.29 -30.98 -6.28
N PRO A 82 28.49 -31.49 -5.94
CA PRO A 82 28.72 -32.93 -5.89
C PRO A 82 27.87 -33.60 -4.80
N HIS A 83 27.57 -32.93 -3.68
CA HIS A 83 26.66 -33.44 -2.66
C HIS A 83 25.21 -33.48 -3.15
N ALA A 84 24.76 -32.49 -3.91
CA ALA A 84 23.43 -32.45 -4.52
C ALA A 84 23.29 -33.53 -5.60
N GLN A 85 24.33 -33.73 -6.44
CA GLN A 85 24.39 -34.83 -7.39
C GLN A 85 24.38 -36.19 -6.69
N THR A 86 25.20 -36.35 -5.64
CA THR A 86 25.24 -37.59 -4.86
C THR A 86 23.92 -37.83 -4.15
N ALA A 87 23.30 -36.80 -3.59
CA ALA A 87 21.98 -36.88 -2.96
C ALA A 87 20.92 -37.26 -3.99
N ALA A 88 20.91 -36.66 -5.19
CA ALA A 88 19.99 -37.03 -6.26
C ALA A 88 20.18 -38.49 -6.71
N ILE A 89 21.42 -38.92 -6.93
CA ILE A 89 21.74 -40.32 -7.26
C ILE A 89 21.34 -41.25 -6.11
N THR A 90 21.57 -40.85 -4.87
CA THR A 90 21.22 -41.62 -3.67
C THR A 90 19.72 -41.71 -3.49
N VAL A 91 18.97 -40.63 -3.75
CA VAL A 91 17.50 -40.64 -3.78
C VAL A 91 17.03 -41.61 -4.85
N CYS A 92 17.55 -41.53 -6.09
CA CYS A 92 17.18 -42.47 -7.15
C CYS A 92 17.50 -43.94 -6.78
N LYS A 93 18.68 -44.20 -6.22
CA LYS A 93 19.07 -45.55 -5.76
C LYS A 93 18.21 -46.00 -4.58
N TYR A 94 17.92 -45.11 -3.64
CA TYR A 94 17.08 -45.36 -2.49
C TYR A 94 15.68 -45.73 -2.94
N GLN A 95 15.08 -44.94 -3.84
CA GLN A 95 13.75 -45.20 -4.41
C GLN A 95 13.71 -46.52 -5.19
N ALA A 96 14.79 -46.88 -5.89
CA ALA A 96 14.93 -48.18 -6.55
C ALA A 96 15.08 -49.35 -5.55
N SER A 97 15.62 -49.09 -4.36
CA SER A 97 15.83 -50.09 -3.30
C SER A 97 14.66 -50.20 -2.30
N LEU A 98 13.68 -49.31 -2.37
CA LEU A 98 12.56 -49.31 -1.44
C LEU A 98 11.74 -50.60 -1.58
N PRO A 99 11.33 -51.23 -0.46
CA PRO A 99 10.41 -52.36 -0.52
C PRO A 99 9.09 -51.92 -1.13
N ALA A 100 8.41 -52.86 -1.82
CA ALA A 100 7.20 -52.58 -2.58
C ALA A 100 6.10 -51.88 -1.76
N SER A 101 6.03 -52.12 -0.45
CA SER A 101 5.08 -51.47 0.46
C SER A 101 5.30 -49.95 0.58
N THR A 102 6.55 -49.49 0.66
CA THR A 102 6.87 -48.06 0.74
C THR A 102 6.66 -47.36 -0.60
N LEU A 103 7.00 -48.02 -1.71
CA LEU A 103 6.67 -47.55 -3.06
C LEU A 103 5.15 -47.40 -3.24
N CYS A 104 4.36 -48.35 -2.70
CA CYS A 104 2.90 -48.24 -2.69
C CYS A 104 2.42 -47.03 -1.86
N ALA A 105 3.06 -46.74 -0.72
CA ALA A 105 2.72 -45.58 0.09
C ALA A 105 3.04 -44.24 -0.60
N GLU A 106 4.20 -44.12 -1.26
CA GLU A 106 4.56 -42.95 -2.06
C GLU A 106 3.62 -42.79 -3.25
N ALA A 107 3.35 -43.87 -3.99
CA ALA A 107 2.39 -43.85 -5.09
C ALA A 107 1.00 -43.45 -4.60
N ALA A 108 0.56 -43.93 -3.43
CA ALA A 108 -0.70 -43.51 -2.81
C ALA A 108 -0.70 -42.02 -2.45
N ALA A 109 0.42 -41.45 -1.98
CA ALA A 109 0.55 -40.03 -1.71
C ALA A 109 0.47 -39.18 -3.01
N VAL A 110 1.12 -39.64 -4.09
CA VAL A 110 1.03 -38.99 -5.41
C VAL A 110 -0.39 -39.07 -5.97
N VAL A 111 -1.03 -40.24 -5.88
CA VAL A 111 -2.43 -40.43 -6.30
C VAL A 111 -3.36 -39.55 -5.46
N LEU A 112 -3.14 -39.44 -4.16
CA LEU A 112 -3.90 -38.56 -3.27
C LEU A 112 -3.71 -37.09 -3.67
N PHE A 113 -2.48 -36.67 -3.99
CA PHE A 113 -2.21 -35.32 -4.48
C PHE A 113 -2.94 -35.03 -5.80
N ILE A 114 -2.87 -35.95 -6.77
CA ILE A 114 -3.61 -35.84 -8.04
C ILE A 114 -5.12 -35.81 -7.76
N ALA A 115 -5.62 -36.66 -6.86
CA ALA A 115 -7.02 -36.67 -6.46
C ALA A 115 -7.44 -35.35 -5.81
N LEU A 116 -6.60 -34.71 -4.98
CA LEU A 116 -6.86 -33.39 -4.42
C LEU A 116 -6.87 -32.30 -5.49
N VAL A 117 -6.00 -32.37 -6.50
CA VAL A 117 -6.00 -31.45 -7.66
C VAL A 117 -7.27 -31.63 -8.49
N LEU A 118 -7.67 -32.87 -8.77
CA LEU A 118 -8.91 -33.20 -9.49
C LEU A 118 -10.14 -32.80 -8.67
N LEU A 119 -10.13 -33.00 -7.35
CA LEU A 119 -11.18 -32.56 -6.43
C LEU A 119 -11.30 -31.04 -6.43
N ARG A 120 -10.18 -30.30 -6.40
CA ARG A 120 -10.17 -28.84 -6.57
C ARG A 120 -10.81 -28.45 -7.89
N ARG A 121 -10.42 -29.09 -9.00
CA ARG A 121 -10.99 -28.84 -10.34
C ARG A 121 -12.48 -29.13 -10.37
N PHE A 122 -12.93 -30.22 -9.76
CA PHE A 122 -14.35 -30.59 -9.63
C PHE A 122 -15.12 -29.58 -8.78
N ILE A 123 -14.57 -29.15 -7.63
CA ILE A 123 -15.15 -28.13 -6.75
C ILE A 123 -15.35 -26.80 -7.48
N VAL A 124 -14.37 -26.40 -8.29
CA VAL A 124 -14.44 -25.20 -9.13
C VAL A 124 -15.50 -25.37 -10.22
N ARG A 125 -15.50 -26.50 -10.95
CA ARG A 125 -16.45 -26.78 -12.03
C ARG A 125 -17.90 -26.82 -11.55
N GLN A 126 -18.16 -27.45 -10.40
CA GLN A 126 -19.50 -27.54 -9.79
C GLN A 126 -19.94 -26.26 -9.09
N ARG A 127 -19.08 -25.24 -9.03
CA ARG A 127 -19.35 -23.97 -8.34
C ARG A 127 -19.76 -24.18 -6.87
N TYR A 128 -19.24 -25.23 -6.21
CA TYR A 128 -19.53 -25.47 -4.78
C TYR A 128 -19.03 -24.31 -3.92
N ILE A 129 -17.85 -23.75 -4.21
CA ILE A 129 -17.32 -22.57 -3.52
C ILE A 129 -18.27 -21.36 -3.67
N PRO A 130 -18.69 -20.95 -4.88
CA PRO A 130 -19.72 -19.93 -5.05
C PRO A 130 -21.02 -20.19 -4.27
N ARG A 131 -21.54 -21.43 -4.27
CA ARG A 131 -22.77 -21.79 -3.54
C ARG A 131 -22.57 -21.70 -2.02
N ALA A 132 -21.47 -22.22 -1.51
CA ALA A 132 -21.10 -22.12 -0.10
C ALA A 132 -20.91 -20.65 0.31
N ARG A 133 -20.19 -19.85 -0.50
CA ARG A 133 -20.04 -18.40 -0.30
C ARG A 133 -21.40 -17.69 -0.28
N ARG A 134 -22.34 -18.02 -1.16
CA ARG A 134 -23.71 -17.49 -1.13
C ARG A 134 -24.44 -17.89 0.15
N ARG A 135 -24.38 -19.15 0.57
CA ARG A 135 -24.98 -19.61 1.84
C ARG A 135 -24.39 -18.88 3.05
N VAL A 136 -23.07 -18.78 3.13
CA VAL A 136 -22.37 -18.05 4.21
C VAL A 136 -22.73 -16.57 4.18
N ARG A 137 -22.80 -15.93 3.01
CA ARG A 137 -23.25 -14.53 2.90
C ARG A 137 -24.69 -14.36 3.37
N ASN A 138 -25.60 -15.24 2.94
CA ASN A 138 -27.00 -15.18 3.37
C ASN A 138 -27.14 -15.42 4.87
N PHE A 139 -26.37 -16.36 5.42
CA PHE A 139 -26.33 -16.63 6.85
C PHE A 139 -25.77 -15.44 7.64
N ARG A 140 -24.64 -14.86 7.19
CA ARG A 140 -24.08 -13.63 7.77
C ARG A 140 -25.04 -12.46 7.66
N ALA A 141 -25.75 -12.31 6.54
CA ALA A 141 -26.76 -11.28 6.39
C ALA A 141 -27.90 -11.46 7.40
N ARG A 142 -28.40 -12.68 7.59
CA ARG A 142 -29.42 -13.00 8.61
C ARG A 142 -28.93 -12.69 10.02
N ILE A 143 -27.72 -13.13 10.37
CA ILE A 143 -27.09 -12.83 11.67
C ILE A 143 -26.92 -11.32 11.84
N ASN A 144 -26.42 -10.62 10.83
CA ASN A 144 -26.24 -9.17 10.89
C ASN A 144 -27.59 -8.45 11.05
N THR A 145 -28.65 -8.86 10.35
CA THR A 145 -29.98 -8.28 10.53
C THR A 145 -30.51 -8.53 11.95
N ALA A 146 -30.37 -9.76 12.47
CA ALA A 146 -30.76 -10.09 13.83
C ALA A 146 -29.96 -9.29 14.86
N TYR A 147 -28.64 -9.23 14.70
CA TYR A 147 -27.74 -8.45 15.54
C TYR A 147 -28.08 -6.97 15.51
N MET A 148 -28.28 -6.36 14.33
CA MET A 148 -28.65 -4.96 14.20
C MET A 148 -30.02 -4.67 14.82
N SER A 149 -30.98 -5.60 14.72
CA SER A 149 -32.27 -5.45 15.39
C SER A 149 -32.14 -5.52 16.92
N PHE A 150 -31.27 -6.40 17.42
CA PHE A 150 -30.96 -6.52 18.84
C PHE A 150 -30.24 -5.28 19.36
N THR A 151 -29.17 -4.83 18.69
CA THR A 151 -28.43 -3.62 19.10
C THR A 151 -29.29 -2.38 19.02
N ALA A 152 -30.15 -2.23 18.00
CA ALA A 152 -31.11 -1.14 17.94
C ALA A 152 -32.10 -1.17 19.10
N SER A 153 -32.51 -2.37 19.55
CA SER A 153 -33.36 -2.52 20.74
C SER A 153 -32.63 -2.12 22.02
N VAL A 154 -31.35 -2.50 22.17
CA VAL A 154 -30.53 -2.13 23.33
C VAL A 154 -30.21 -0.63 23.33
N GLU A 155 -29.93 -0.04 22.16
CA GLU A 155 -29.58 1.37 22.00
C GLU A 155 -30.72 2.31 22.41
N ARG A 156 -31.98 1.89 22.24
CA ARG A 156 -33.16 2.63 22.71
C ARG A 156 -33.17 2.77 24.23
N ASN A 157 -32.68 1.77 24.96
CA ASN A 157 -32.69 1.77 26.42
C ASN A 157 -31.39 2.35 27.01
N LEU A 158 -30.23 1.96 26.45
CA LEU A 158 -28.90 2.33 26.95
C LEU A 158 -27.89 2.41 25.80
N ARG A 159 -27.62 3.62 25.30
CA ARG A 159 -26.66 3.86 24.20
C ARG A 159 -25.24 3.37 24.51
N LEU A 160 -24.76 3.58 25.75
CA LEU A 160 -23.43 3.14 26.18
C LEU A 160 -23.34 1.62 26.21
N SER A 161 -24.34 0.94 26.76
CA SER A 161 -24.39 -0.51 26.83
C SER A 161 -24.45 -1.14 25.44
N ALA A 162 -25.20 -0.57 24.50
CA ALA A 162 -25.26 -1.06 23.12
C ALA A 162 -23.87 -1.04 22.44
N ARG A 163 -23.05 -0.02 22.73
CA ARG A 163 -21.67 0.08 22.20
C ARG A 163 -20.70 -0.84 22.94
N ALA A 164 -20.80 -0.94 24.27
CA ALA A 164 -19.89 -1.75 25.08
C ALA A 164 -20.13 -3.26 24.97
N PHE A 165 -21.40 -3.67 24.78
CA PHE A 165 -21.84 -5.06 24.79
C PHE A 165 -21.02 -6.01 23.88
N PRO A 166 -20.80 -5.73 22.58
CA PRO A 166 -20.03 -6.63 21.73
C PRO A 166 -18.59 -6.83 22.22
N HIS A 167 -17.99 -5.81 22.84
CA HIS A 167 -16.64 -5.91 23.40
C HIS A 167 -16.62 -6.75 24.68
N VAL A 168 -17.60 -6.57 25.58
CA VAL A 168 -17.72 -7.37 26.80
C VAL A 168 -17.94 -8.85 26.47
N VAL A 169 -18.84 -9.15 25.52
CA VAL A 169 -19.10 -10.52 25.07
C VAL A 169 -17.84 -11.14 24.49
N TYR A 170 -17.11 -10.40 23.65
CA TYR A 170 -15.85 -10.88 23.08
C TYR A 170 -14.82 -11.22 24.17
N TRP A 171 -14.55 -10.28 25.08
CA TRP A 171 -13.54 -10.47 26.12
C TRP A 171 -13.91 -11.58 27.09
N THR A 172 -15.20 -11.73 27.41
CA THR A 172 -15.70 -12.84 28.24
C THR A 172 -15.47 -14.18 27.54
N ALA A 173 -15.79 -14.27 26.24
CA ALA A 173 -15.56 -15.48 25.46
C ALA A 173 -14.07 -15.80 25.30
N ALA A 174 -13.24 -14.79 25.04
CA ALA A 174 -11.79 -14.93 24.93
C ALA A 174 -11.15 -15.40 26.24
N ALA A 175 -11.52 -14.79 27.37
CA ALA A 175 -11.05 -15.19 28.69
C ALA A 175 -11.50 -16.63 29.04
N SER A 176 -12.76 -16.95 28.77
CA SER A 176 -13.29 -18.31 28.98
C SER A 176 -12.56 -19.34 28.13
N PHE A 177 -12.26 -19.03 26.87
CA PHE A 177 -11.51 -19.92 25.98
C PHE A 177 -10.06 -20.11 26.43
N ALA A 178 -9.39 -19.03 26.83
CA ALA A 178 -8.03 -19.07 27.36
C ALA A 178 -7.94 -19.91 28.64
N TRP A 179 -8.98 -19.86 29.48
CA TRP A 179 -9.07 -20.63 30.72
C TRP A 179 -9.40 -22.11 30.49
N LEU A 180 -10.37 -22.40 29.61
CA LEU A 180 -10.80 -23.78 29.30
C LEU A 180 -9.77 -24.56 28.49
N ALA A 181 -9.00 -23.90 27.61
CA ALA A 181 -8.08 -24.54 26.69
C ALA A 181 -6.75 -23.76 26.57
N PRO A 182 -5.92 -23.73 27.63
CA PRO A 182 -4.69 -22.96 27.65
C PRO A 182 -3.66 -23.45 26.62
N ASP A 183 -3.51 -24.77 26.44
CA ASP A 183 -2.57 -25.35 25.48
C ASP A 183 -2.95 -25.03 24.03
N LEU A 184 -4.24 -25.11 23.71
CA LEU A 184 -4.75 -24.74 22.40
C LEU A 184 -4.56 -23.24 22.16
N THR A 185 -4.82 -22.42 23.16
CA THR A 185 -4.60 -20.96 23.10
C THR A 185 -3.13 -20.63 22.87
N GLY A 186 -2.21 -21.30 23.56
CA GLY A 186 -0.77 -21.18 23.34
C GLY A 186 -0.37 -21.57 21.91
N SER A 187 -0.84 -22.73 21.44
CA SER A 187 -0.55 -23.20 20.08
C SER A 187 -1.12 -22.28 19.00
N LEU A 188 -2.36 -21.79 19.19
CA LEU A 188 -2.99 -20.85 18.27
C LEU A 188 -2.25 -19.52 18.26
N ARG A 189 -1.91 -18.98 19.44
CA ARG A 189 -1.12 -17.76 19.54
C ARG A 189 0.19 -17.90 18.79
N ASP A 190 0.98 -18.93 19.06
CA ASP A 190 2.32 -19.05 18.51
C ASP A 190 2.31 -19.26 16.98
N LYS A 191 1.30 -19.97 16.44
CA LYS A 191 1.16 -20.21 15.00
C LYS A 191 0.48 -19.07 14.25
N PHE A 192 -0.53 -18.44 14.85
CA PHE A 192 -1.38 -17.45 14.18
C PHE A 192 -1.05 -16.00 14.54
N TRP A 193 -0.12 -15.73 15.46
CA TRP A 193 0.24 -14.37 15.85
C TRP A 193 0.68 -13.51 14.66
N VAL A 194 1.65 -14.00 13.87
CA VAL A 194 2.13 -13.30 12.67
C VAL A 194 1.01 -13.14 11.65
N PHE A 195 0.18 -14.17 11.50
CA PHE A 195 -0.95 -14.14 10.59
C PHE A 195 -1.98 -13.06 10.98
N ALA A 196 -2.38 -13.02 12.25
CA ALA A 196 -3.37 -12.08 12.76
C ALA A 196 -2.83 -10.64 12.77
N THR A 197 -1.58 -10.43 13.16
CA THR A 197 -1.03 -9.08 13.35
C THR A 197 -0.52 -8.42 12.08
N ALA A 198 0.01 -9.21 11.14
CA ALA A 198 0.63 -8.66 9.92
C ALA A 198 0.05 -9.26 8.65
N THR A 199 -0.06 -10.59 8.51
CA THR A 199 -0.42 -11.21 7.22
C THR A 199 -1.84 -10.87 6.79
N TRP A 200 -2.82 -11.05 7.67
CA TRP A 200 -4.22 -10.78 7.37
C TRP A 200 -4.49 -9.30 6.98
N PRO A 201 -4.06 -8.30 7.77
CA PRO A 201 -4.24 -6.90 7.40
C PRO A 201 -3.51 -6.51 6.10
N THR A 202 -2.32 -7.06 5.83
CA THR A 202 -1.61 -6.84 4.55
C THR A 202 -2.39 -7.43 3.38
N LEU A 203 -2.87 -8.69 3.49
CA LEU A 203 -3.67 -9.31 2.43
C LEU A 203 -4.98 -8.57 2.20
N TYR A 204 -5.62 -8.08 3.26
CA TYR A 204 -6.82 -7.28 3.15
C TYR A 204 -6.55 -5.91 2.51
N ALA A 205 -5.41 -5.27 2.83
CA ALA A 205 -4.95 -4.05 2.18
C ALA A 205 -4.70 -4.27 0.68
N VAL A 206 -4.02 -5.36 0.30
CA VAL A 206 -3.82 -5.76 -1.12
C VAL A 206 -5.17 -5.87 -1.83
N TYR A 207 -6.10 -6.61 -1.23
CA TYR A 207 -7.45 -6.78 -1.79
C TYR A 207 -8.14 -5.43 -2.02
N LEU A 208 -8.08 -4.52 -1.04
CA LEU A 208 -8.70 -3.19 -1.17
C LEU A 208 -8.03 -2.34 -2.26
N VAL A 209 -6.70 -2.34 -2.37
CA VAL A 209 -6.00 -1.58 -3.43
C VAL A 209 -6.39 -2.11 -4.81
N LEU A 210 -6.39 -3.43 -5.01
CA LEU A 210 -6.81 -4.04 -6.27
C LEU A 210 -8.26 -3.70 -6.60
N LEU A 211 -9.14 -3.74 -5.60
CA LEU A 211 -10.55 -3.41 -5.79
C LEU A 211 -10.75 -1.94 -6.18
N VAL A 212 -10.05 -1.00 -5.53
CA VAL A 212 -10.09 0.43 -5.89
C VAL A 212 -9.54 0.67 -7.29
N ARG A 213 -8.39 0.06 -7.64
CA ARG A 213 -7.82 0.15 -9.00
C ARG A 213 -8.79 -0.36 -10.07
N SER A 214 -9.44 -1.50 -9.81
CA SER A 214 -10.42 -2.06 -10.74
C SER A 214 -11.62 -1.13 -10.96
N GLN A 215 -12.06 -0.41 -9.92
CA GLN A 215 -13.17 0.53 -10.03
C GLN A 215 -12.78 1.79 -10.82
N ASN A 216 -11.56 2.28 -10.61
CA ASN A 216 -11.05 3.43 -11.36
C ASN A 216 -10.91 3.10 -12.86
N ALA A 217 -10.42 1.91 -13.21
CA ALA A 217 -10.32 1.48 -14.60
C ALA A 217 -11.69 1.46 -15.31
N VAL A 218 -12.74 0.96 -14.64
CA VAL A 218 -14.11 0.96 -15.20
C VAL A 218 -14.64 2.38 -15.38
N ASN A 219 -14.39 3.27 -14.42
CA ASN A 219 -14.85 4.67 -14.51
C ASN A 219 -14.12 5.45 -15.64
N ASP A 220 -12.85 5.13 -15.90
CA ASP A 220 -12.07 5.74 -16.97
C ASP A 220 -12.58 5.30 -18.35
N GLU A 221 -12.98 4.04 -18.52
CA GLU A 221 -13.61 3.54 -19.76
C GLU A 221 -14.97 4.20 -20.03
N ASP A 222 -15.82 4.33 -19.00
CA ASP A 222 -17.11 5.01 -19.11
C ASP A 222 -16.94 6.50 -19.48
N SER A 223 -15.89 7.14 -18.94
CA SER A 223 -15.57 8.54 -19.22
C SER A 223 -15.05 8.75 -20.65
N ALA A 224 -14.26 7.80 -21.17
CA ALA A 224 -13.75 7.83 -22.54
C ALA A 224 -14.85 7.55 -23.58
N GLY A 225 -15.81 6.66 -23.28
CA GLY A 225 -16.90 6.29 -24.19
C GLY A 225 -17.99 7.35 -24.35
N GLY A 226 -18.22 8.19 -23.33
CA GLY A 226 -19.30 9.20 -23.32
C GLY A 226 -19.07 10.44 -24.19
N SER A 227 -17.83 10.69 -24.64
CA SER A 227 -17.49 11.95 -25.33
C SER A 227 -17.69 11.95 -26.86
N SER A 228 -18.11 10.84 -27.48
CA SER A 228 -18.04 10.70 -28.95
C SER A 228 -19.36 10.83 -29.73
N VAL A 229 -20.54 10.95 -29.10
CA VAL A 229 -21.81 10.70 -29.82
C VAL A 229 -22.61 11.94 -30.25
N ASN A 230 -22.32 13.16 -29.79
CA ASN A 230 -23.07 14.36 -30.21
C ASN A 230 -22.22 15.39 -30.97
N GLY A 231 -21.44 14.92 -31.94
CA GLY A 231 -20.94 15.76 -33.03
C GLY A 231 -22.00 15.98 -34.10
N THR A 232 -23.12 16.63 -33.77
CA THR A 232 -24.00 17.20 -34.81
C THR A 232 -23.32 18.46 -35.33
N PRO A 233 -22.99 18.58 -36.64
CA PRO A 233 -22.39 19.79 -37.19
C PRO A 233 -23.48 20.87 -37.32
N ALA A 234 -23.74 21.59 -36.22
CA ALA A 234 -24.67 22.71 -36.23
C ALA A 234 -23.93 24.01 -36.57
N GLY A 235 -24.06 24.38 -37.85
CA GLY A 235 -24.40 25.75 -38.29
C GLY A 235 -23.53 26.90 -37.80
N ALA A 236 -22.73 27.43 -38.72
CA ALA A 236 -22.21 28.79 -38.67
C ALA A 236 -23.35 29.80 -38.39
N GLY A 237 -23.25 30.52 -37.26
CA GLY A 237 -24.23 31.50 -36.83
C GLY A 237 -23.60 32.62 -36.02
N THR A 238 -23.22 33.68 -36.73
CA THR A 238 -23.24 35.10 -36.32
C THR A 238 -22.78 35.51 -34.91
N ARG A 239 -21.59 36.13 -34.91
CA ARG A 239 -21.01 37.01 -33.89
C ARG A 239 -22.01 38.11 -33.47
N GLY A 240 -22.52 38.03 -32.24
CA GLY A 240 -23.28 39.10 -31.60
C GLY A 240 -22.61 39.51 -30.29
N THR A 241 -21.96 40.68 -30.31
CA THR A 241 -21.45 41.37 -29.13
C THR A 241 -22.61 41.84 -28.25
N ALA A 242 -22.70 41.39 -27.00
CA ALA A 242 -23.63 41.94 -26.03
C ALA A 242 -22.99 42.11 -24.65
N ALA A 243 -23.14 43.35 -24.18
CA ALA A 243 -22.66 43.97 -22.96
C ALA A 243 -22.89 43.19 -21.65
N LYS A 244 -21.94 43.39 -20.73
CA LYS A 244 -22.10 43.20 -19.29
C LYS A 244 -23.25 44.07 -18.77
N ALA A 245 -24.25 43.46 -18.15
CA ALA A 245 -25.20 44.15 -17.27
C ALA A 245 -24.87 43.82 -15.80
N PRO A 246 -24.99 44.79 -14.87
CA PRO A 246 -24.76 44.56 -13.45
C PRO A 246 -25.98 43.92 -12.79
N VAL A 247 -25.72 42.95 -11.90
CA VAL A 247 -26.73 42.31 -11.07
C VAL A 247 -27.10 43.27 -9.93
N LEU A 248 -28.30 43.84 -10.00
CA LEU A 248 -28.94 44.58 -8.91
C LEU A 248 -29.53 43.60 -7.90
N TYR A 249 -29.19 43.77 -6.62
CA TYR A 249 -29.90 43.17 -5.49
C TYR A 249 -31.30 43.78 -5.36
N ALA A 250 -32.33 42.93 -5.24
CA ALA A 250 -33.64 43.31 -4.75
C ALA A 250 -34.03 42.36 -3.60
N PRO A 251 -34.33 42.87 -2.38
CA PRO A 251 -34.90 42.09 -1.31
C PRO A 251 -36.43 42.23 -1.29
N GLY A 252 -37.10 41.11 -1.07
CA GLY A 252 -38.49 41.09 -0.61
C GLY A 252 -39.50 40.59 -1.64
N ALA A 253 -40.13 39.46 -1.31
CA ALA A 253 -41.57 39.37 -1.05
C ALA A 253 -42.18 38.01 -1.46
N ARG A 254 -42.98 37.50 -0.50
CA ARG A 254 -44.22 36.73 -0.68
C ARG A 254 -44.13 35.24 -1.04
N THR A 255 -44.51 34.47 -0.03
CA THR A 255 -45.25 33.21 -0.10
C THR A 255 -46.40 33.23 -1.11
N PRO A 256 -46.60 32.12 -1.85
CA PRO A 256 -47.92 31.57 -2.08
C PRO A 256 -47.96 30.08 -1.68
N ARG A 257 -48.84 29.70 -0.75
CA ARG A 257 -50.24 29.28 -1.00
C ARG A 257 -50.31 27.76 -1.16
N GLU A 258 -50.87 27.12 -0.13
CA GLU A 258 -51.27 25.73 -0.09
C GLU A 258 -52.09 25.36 -1.35
N GLY A 259 -51.50 24.50 -2.17
CA GLY A 259 -52.15 23.83 -3.29
C GLY A 259 -52.46 22.38 -2.91
N LYS A 260 -53.75 22.12 -2.70
CA LYS A 260 -54.38 20.80 -2.51
C LYS A 260 -53.88 19.79 -3.55
N PRO A 261 -53.45 18.57 -3.18
CA PRO A 261 -52.95 17.59 -4.14
C PRO A 261 -54.11 17.03 -4.96
N ARG A 262 -54.02 17.22 -6.29
CA ARG A 262 -54.92 16.64 -7.28
C ARG A 262 -54.50 15.18 -7.49
N ALA A 263 -55.44 14.25 -7.31
CA ALA A 263 -55.26 12.84 -7.59
C ALA A 263 -54.93 12.64 -9.08
N GLY A 264 -53.64 12.43 -9.36
CA GLY A 264 -53.11 12.05 -10.66
C GLY A 264 -53.05 10.53 -10.77
N THR A 265 -53.68 10.03 -11.81
CA THR A 265 -53.75 8.65 -12.28
C THR A 265 -52.38 7.96 -12.30
N PRO A 266 -52.24 6.69 -11.88
CA PRO A 266 -50.99 5.96 -11.96
C PRO A 266 -50.71 5.61 -13.42
N GLY A 267 -49.88 6.43 -14.08
CA GLY A 267 -49.24 6.05 -15.33
C GLY A 267 -48.32 4.87 -15.06
N ALA A 268 -48.60 3.74 -15.71
CA ALA A 268 -47.78 2.53 -15.73
C ALA A 268 -46.44 2.80 -16.44
N GLY A 269 -45.58 3.62 -15.84
CA GLY A 269 -44.19 3.72 -16.18
C GLY A 269 -43.47 2.58 -15.49
N THR A 270 -43.20 1.50 -16.22
CA THR A 270 -42.28 0.45 -15.80
C THR A 270 -41.00 1.13 -15.32
N PRO A 271 -40.67 1.10 -14.01
CA PRO A 271 -39.45 1.73 -13.54
C PRO A 271 -38.30 1.00 -14.23
N ALA A 272 -37.61 1.70 -15.13
CA ALA A 272 -36.42 1.22 -15.79
C ALA A 272 -35.50 0.67 -14.69
N ARG A 273 -35.34 -0.65 -14.71
CA ARG A 273 -34.72 -1.45 -13.65
C ARG A 273 -33.20 -1.31 -13.74
N SER A 274 -32.69 -0.08 -13.72
CA SER A 274 -31.26 0.26 -13.70
C SER A 274 -30.64 0.11 -12.30
N GLY A 275 -31.43 -0.29 -11.29
CA GLY A 275 -31.03 -0.27 -9.87
C GLY A 275 -30.32 -1.50 -9.31
N LEU A 276 -30.06 -2.57 -10.09
CA LEU A 276 -29.67 -3.87 -9.50
C LEU A 276 -28.20 -4.29 -9.69
N ALA A 277 -27.40 -3.50 -10.40
CA ALA A 277 -25.96 -3.76 -10.55
C ALA A 277 -25.11 -2.56 -10.11
N ARG A 278 -25.57 -1.77 -9.13
CA ARG A 278 -24.67 -0.94 -8.35
C ARG A 278 -23.83 -1.91 -7.53
N GLY A 279 -22.73 -2.35 -8.14
CA GLY A 279 -21.83 -3.37 -7.65
C GLY A 279 -21.43 -3.07 -6.21
N ALA A 280 -20.98 -4.09 -5.49
CA ALA A 280 -20.39 -3.93 -4.17
C ALA A 280 -19.16 -3.03 -4.26
N GLY A 281 -19.40 -1.71 -4.31
CA GLY A 281 -18.40 -0.67 -4.35
C GLY A 281 -17.51 -0.82 -3.12
N VAL A 282 -16.23 -0.46 -3.25
CA VAL A 282 -15.37 -0.36 -2.07
C VAL A 282 -16.06 0.64 -1.17
N MET A 283 -16.48 0.22 0.01
CA MET A 283 -16.99 1.17 0.98
C MET A 283 -15.77 1.98 1.44
N PRO A 284 -15.75 3.32 1.31
CA PRO A 284 -14.62 4.13 1.77
C PRO A 284 -14.24 3.86 3.25
N GLN A 285 -15.21 3.37 4.03
CA GLN A 285 -15.03 2.94 5.41
C GLN A 285 -14.03 1.77 5.56
N ASP A 286 -13.91 0.88 4.57
CA ASP A 286 -13.00 -0.27 4.65
C ASP A 286 -11.54 0.17 4.47
N VAL A 287 -11.28 1.13 3.58
CA VAL A 287 -9.95 1.76 3.45
C VAL A 287 -9.58 2.47 4.74
N ASP A 288 -10.50 3.26 5.31
CA ASP A 288 -10.29 3.96 6.57
C ASP A 288 -9.97 2.98 7.71
N ARG A 289 -10.67 1.84 7.79
CA ARG A 289 -10.39 0.78 8.77
C ARG A 289 -8.99 0.20 8.64
N VAL A 290 -8.52 -0.08 7.42
CA VAL A 290 -7.16 -0.62 7.26
C VAL A 290 -6.11 0.42 7.66
N LEU A 291 -6.31 1.69 7.31
CA LEU A 291 -5.41 2.75 7.75
C LEU A 291 -5.41 2.90 9.28
N MET A 292 -6.59 2.89 9.92
CA MET A 292 -6.71 2.87 11.39
C MET A 292 -5.98 1.69 12.01
N TYR A 293 -6.08 0.50 11.38
CA TYR A 293 -5.40 -0.71 11.85
C TYR A 293 -3.90 -0.51 11.91
N TRP A 294 -3.29 -0.03 10.83
CA TRP A 294 -1.84 0.16 10.79
C TRP A 294 -1.37 1.23 11.78
N VAL A 295 -2.16 2.29 11.99
CA VAL A 295 -1.88 3.28 13.04
C VAL A 295 -1.86 2.64 14.42
N VAL A 296 -2.90 1.89 14.78
CA VAL A 296 -2.99 1.22 16.09
C VAL A 296 -1.88 0.18 16.24
N PHE A 297 -1.59 -0.57 15.17
CA PHE A 297 -0.49 -1.53 15.11
C PHE A 297 0.86 -0.86 15.34
N THR A 298 1.13 0.29 14.72
CA THR A 298 2.35 1.06 14.96
C THR A 298 2.47 1.48 16.42
N VAL A 299 1.41 2.04 17.02
CA VAL A 299 1.45 2.44 18.44
C VAL A 299 1.72 1.22 19.33
N ALA A 300 1.03 0.10 19.07
CA ALA A 300 1.25 -1.14 19.80
C ALA A 300 2.68 -1.68 19.63
N ARG A 301 3.27 -1.53 18.43
CA ARG A 301 4.65 -1.95 18.13
C ARG A 301 5.66 -1.05 18.84
N CYS A 302 5.48 0.27 18.80
CA CYS A 302 6.30 1.23 19.54
C CYS A 302 6.22 0.99 21.05
N TRP A 303 5.03 0.71 21.57
CA TRP A 303 4.85 0.30 22.96
C TRP A 303 5.57 -1.01 23.28
N GLY A 304 5.49 -2.00 22.38
CA GLY A 304 6.22 -3.26 22.50
C GLY A 304 7.75 -3.09 22.54
N LEU A 305 8.28 -2.09 21.83
CA LEU A 305 9.71 -1.75 21.90
C LEU A 305 10.06 -1.11 23.24
N LEU A 306 9.24 -0.20 23.76
CA LEU A 306 9.39 0.34 25.12
C LEU A 306 9.34 -0.78 26.17
N ALA A 307 8.43 -1.74 25.98
CA ALA A 307 8.29 -2.93 26.82
C ALA A 307 9.51 -3.87 26.74
N ALA A 308 10.24 -3.92 25.62
CA ALA A 308 11.47 -4.72 25.53
C ALA A 308 12.61 -4.17 26.41
N TYR A 309 12.54 -2.89 26.79
CA TYR A 309 13.45 -2.28 27.77
C TYR A 309 13.03 -2.53 29.23
N VAL A 310 11.84 -3.08 29.45
CA VAL A 310 11.37 -3.54 30.76
C VAL A 310 11.73 -5.02 30.88
N PRO A 311 12.32 -5.48 32.01
CA PRO A 311 12.76 -6.86 32.16
C PRO A 311 11.66 -7.88 31.79
N GLU A 312 12.00 -8.91 31.01
CA GLU A 312 11.06 -9.95 30.57
C GLU A 312 10.31 -10.62 31.74
N THR A 313 10.85 -10.57 32.95
CA THR A 313 10.23 -11.04 34.19
C THR A 313 8.91 -10.33 34.51
N PHE A 314 8.70 -9.09 34.06
CA PHE A 314 7.42 -8.38 34.20
C PHE A 314 6.40 -8.79 33.13
N PHE A 315 6.85 -9.27 31.96
CA PHE A 315 5.99 -9.66 30.86
C PHE A 315 5.66 -11.16 30.91
N THR A 316 4.71 -11.48 31.79
CA THR A 316 4.17 -12.83 31.96
C THR A 316 3.59 -13.40 30.64
N PRO A 317 3.53 -14.75 30.46
CA PRO A 317 2.89 -15.39 29.30
C PRO A 317 1.46 -14.91 29.03
N TYR A 318 0.78 -14.38 30.05
CA TYR A 318 -0.53 -13.76 29.94
C TYR A 318 -0.54 -12.55 29.03
N VAL A 319 0.49 -11.70 29.03
CA VAL A 319 0.53 -10.49 28.19
C VAL A 319 0.53 -10.85 26.70
N ARG A 320 1.29 -11.89 26.30
CA ARG A 320 1.28 -12.36 24.91
C ARG A 320 -0.09 -12.92 24.50
N THR A 321 -0.76 -13.62 25.42
CA THR A 321 -2.11 -14.14 25.19
C THR A 321 -3.14 -13.02 25.10
N VAL A 322 -3.09 -12.01 25.98
CA VAL A 322 -3.96 -10.82 25.93
C VAL A 322 -3.71 -10.05 24.64
N ALA A 323 -2.44 -9.85 24.24
CA ALA A 323 -2.10 -9.18 22.99
C ALA A 323 -2.67 -9.93 21.78
N PHE A 324 -2.65 -11.27 21.78
CA PHE A 324 -3.26 -12.09 20.72
C PHE A 324 -4.78 -11.89 20.64
N PHE A 325 -5.49 -11.95 21.76
CA PHE A 325 -6.92 -11.67 21.77
C PHE A 325 -7.23 -10.21 21.45
N LEU A 326 -6.38 -9.26 21.82
CA LEU A 326 -6.51 -7.86 21.41
C LEU A 326 -6.37 -7.71 19.90
N ALA A 327 -5.40 -8.39 19.27
CA ALA A 327 -5.22 -8.39 17.82
C ALA A 327 -6.46 -8.96 17.11
N LEU A 328 -7.00 -10.09 17.58
CA LEU A 328 -8.22 -10.68 17.04
C LEU A 328 -9.45 -9.77 17.23
N TRP A 329 -9.53 -9.08 18.37
CA TRP A 329 -10.60 -8.13 18.67
C TRP A 329 -10.62 -6.93 17.72
N MET A 330 -9.43 -6.44 17.35
CA MET A 330 -9.30 -5.35 16.37
C MET A 330 -9.80 -5.74 14.98
N HIS A 331 -9.71 -7.02 14.62
CA HIS A 331 -10.19 -7.55 13.33
C HIS A 331 -11.69 -7.85 13.28
N LEU A 332 -12.43 -7.65 14.38
CA LEU A 332 -13.86 -7.89 14.39
C LEU A 332 -14.58 -6.94 13.42
N PRO A 333 -15.39 -7.47 12.49
CA PRO A 333 -16.16 -6.64 11.56
C PRO A 333 -17.34 -5.97 12.29
N GLY A 334 -17.60 -4.71 11.98
CA GLY A 334 -18.82 -4.02 12.44
C GLY A 334 -18.61 -2.54 12.78
N PRO A 335 -19.70 -1.78 12.92
CA PRO A 335 -19.66 -0.46 13.55
C PRO A 335 -19.31 -0.62 15.04
N GLY A 336 -18.36 0.16 15.53
CA GLY A 336 -17.80 -0.03 16.87
C GLY A 336 -16.91 -1.26 16.95
N SER A 337 -16.09 -1.54 15.93
CA SER A 337 -15.06 -2.59 16.06
C SER A 337 -14.07 -2.21 17.16
N GLY A 338 -13.39 -3.20 17.75
CA GLY A 338 -12.37 -2.93 18.76
C GLY A 338 -11.30 -1.96 18.28
N LEU A 339 -10.97 -2.04 16.99
CA LEU A 339 -10.09 -1.11 16.32
C LEU A 339 -10.59 0.34 16.39
N GLN A 340 -11.87 0.60 16.12
CA GLN A 340 -12.44 1.94 16.18
C GLN A 340 -12.40 2.50 17.61
N VAL A 341 -12.61 1.65 18.62
CA VAL A 341 -12.52 2.05 20.03
C VAL A 341 -11.09 2.46 20.39
N VAL A 342 -10.10 1.64 20.02
CA VAL A 342 -8.68 1.96 20.30
C VAL A 342 -8.25 3.18 19.52
N TYR A 343 -8.63 3.28 18.25
CA TYR A 343 -8.30 4.44 17.42
C TYR A 343 -8.94 5.72 17.98
N ALA A 344 -10.21 5.70 18.38
CA ALA A 344 -10.88 6.86 18.98
C ALA A 344 -10.23 7.30 20.30
N TRP A 345 -9.63 6.37 21.05
CA TRP A 345 -8.84 6.69 22.23
C TRP A 345 -7.47 7.28 21.88
N LEU A 346 -6.83 6.79 20.81
CA LEU A 346 -5.54 7.30 20.34
C LEU A 346 -5.64 8.63 19.59
N GLU A 347 -6.75 8.88 18.89
CA GLU A 347 -6.92 10.03 18.01
C GLU A 347 -6.66 11.37 18.72
N PRO A 348 -7.19 11.65 19.93
CA PRO A 348 -6.88 12.90 20.66
C PRO A 348 -5.41 13.05 21.00
N LEU A 349 -4.75 11.97 21.43
CA LEU A 349 -3.33 11.96 21.76
C LEU A 349 -2.51 12.31 20.53
N VAL A 350 -2.76 11.59 19.43
CA VAL A 350 -2.01 11.82 18.21
C VAL A 350 -2.34 13.18 17.59
N HIS A 351 -3.59 13.64 17.62
CA HIS A 351 -3.96 14.96 17.11
C HIS A 351 -3.25 16.08 17.86
N THR A 352 -3.05 15.93 19.18
CA THR A 352 -2.29 16.88 20.00
C THR A 352 -0.85 16.96 19.51
N TYR A 353 -0.15 15.82 19.39
CA TYR A 353 1.21 15.78 18.86
C TYR A 353 1.31 16.23 17.38
N VAL A 354 0.32 15.89 16.56
CA VAL A 354 0.27 16.28 15.14
C VAL A 354 0.15 17.78 14.98
N LYS A 355 -0.64 18.43 15.84
CA LYS A 355 -0.81 19.88 15.81
C LYS A 355 0.51 20.59 16.11
N ASP A 356 1.28 20.07 17.08
CA ASP A 356 2.56 20.65 17.49
C ASP A 356 3.67 20.37 16.47
N LEU A 357 3.60 19.23 15.76
CA LEU A 357 4.53 18.88 14.69
C LEU A 357 4.23 19.59 13.36
N ARG A 358 3.13 20.35 13.24
CA ARG A 358 2.92 21.18 12.04
C ARG A 358 3.93 22.33 12.06
N MET A 359 5.00 22.14 11.31
CA MET A 359 5.95 23.22 11.00
C MET A 359 5.18 24.45 10.50
N PRO A 360 5.56 25.67 10.92
CA PRO A 360 4.95 26.90 10.44
C PRO A 360 5.15 26.98 8.92
N GLN A 361 4.08 26.66 8.17
CA GLN A 361 4.10 26.62 6.70
C GLN A 361 4.54 27.96 6.11
N ASN A 362 4.36 29.07 6.84
CA ASN A 362 4.63 30.42 6.34
C ASN A 362 6.13 30.76 6.25
N GLY A 363 7.00 30.11 7.03
CA GLY A 363 8.43 30.46 7.07
C GLY A 363 9.27 29.75 6.00
N TYR A 364 9.10 28.43 5.89
CA TYR A 364 9.90 27.60 4.97
C TYR A 364 9.47 27.70 3.52
N THR A 365 8.18 27.99 3.26
CA THR A 365 7.67 28.19 1.90
C THR A 365 8.37 29.35 1.22
N GLY A 366 8.78 30.40 1.93
CA GLY A 366 9.53 31.51 1.35
C GLY A 366 10.89 31.09 0.77
N THR A 367 11.70 30.36 1.55
CA THR A 367 13.02 29.89 1.09
C THR A 367 12.91 28.78 0.05
N LEU A 368 12.00 27.82 0.24
CA LEU A 368 11.76 26.75 -0.74
C LEU A 368 11.23 27.30 -2.04
N LYS A 369 10.33 28.31 -2.00
CA LYS A 369 9.84 28.99 -3.19
C LYS A 369 10.95 29.75 -3.90
N ARG A 370 11.85 30.42 -3.19
CA ARG A 370 13.03 31.05 -3.83
C ARG A 370 13.93 30.03 -4.52
N VAL A 371 14.16 28.87 -3.89
CA VAL A 371 14.93 27.76 -4.52
C VAL A 371 14.17 27.19 -5.71
N GLN A 372 12.85 27.04 -5.61
CA GLN A 372 11.97 26.61 -6.70
C GLN A 372 12.04 27.59 -7.87
N ASP A 373 11.84 28.87 -7.62
CA ASP A 373 11.91 29.96 -8.60
C ASP A 373 13.29 29.99 -9.26
N LEU A 374 14.37 29.76 -8.50
CA LEU A 374 15.72 29.65 -9.04
C LEU A 374 15.90 28.41 -9.95
N LEU A 375 15.40 27.24 -9.52
CA LEU A 375 15.47 26.01 -10.33
C LEU A 375 14.66 26.10 -11.63
N VAL A 376 13.53 26.81 -11.59
CA VAL A 376 12.69 27.11 -12.76
C VAL A 376 13.36 28.16 -13.65
N LEU A 377 13.95 29.21 -13.06
CA LEU A 377 14.68 30.26 -13.79
C LEU A 377 15.88 29.69 -14.55
N VAL A 378 16.63 28.77 -13.95
CA VAL A 378 17.76 28.04 -14.57
C VAL A 378 17.28 26.97 -15.57
N ARG A 379 15.95 26.78 -15.72
CA ARG A 379 15.33 25.77 -16.58
C ARG A 379 15.74 24.33 -16.28
N LEU A 380 16.22 24.07 -15.06
CA LEU A 380 16.54 22.71 -14.58
C LEU A 380 15.26 21.91 -14.32
N LEU A 381 14.22 22.57 -13.82
CA LEU A 381 12.90 22.00 -13.64
C LEU A 381 11.83 22.83 -14.37
N THR A 382 10.83 22.15 -14.91
CA THR A 382 9.58 22.80 -15.31
C THR A 382 8.81 23.26 -14.07
N GLU A 383 8.03 24.34 -14.19
CA GLU A 383 7.24 24.91 -13.08
C GLU A 383 6.37 23.84 -12.39
N GLU A 384 5.70 23.00 -13.19
CA GLU A 384 4.93 21.85 -12.71
C GLU A 384 5.76 20.86 -11.87
N LYS A 385 6.97 20.52 -12.32
CA LYS A 385 7.84 19.60 -11.57
C LYS A 385 8.40 20.25 -10.32
N ALA A 386 8.60 21.56 -10.34
CA ALA A 386 9.14 22.32 -9.23
C ALA A 386 8.10 22.45 -8.12
N GLU A 387 6.82 22.67 -8.47
CA GLU A 387 5.71 22.60 -7.51
C GLU A 387 5.59 21.19 -6.91
N LEU A 388 5.63 20.14 -7.74
CA LEU A 388 5.63 18.76 -7.26
C LEU A 388 6.83 18.47 -6.36
N LEU A 389 8.01 19.04 -6.63
CA LEU A 389 9.20 18.87 -5.80
C LEU A 389 9.01 19.55 -4.44
N VAL A 390 8.49 20.78 -4.40
CA VAL A 390 8.23 21.49 -3.15
C VAL A 390 7.15 20.78 -2.34
N ASP A 391 6.07 20.32 -2.97
CA ASP A 391 5.04 19.50 -2.32
C ASP A 391 5.64 18.20 -1.78
N ASN A 392 6.51 17.54 -2.55
CA ASN A 392 7.19 16.33 -2.10
C ASN A 392 8.13 16.58 -0.93
N ILE A 393 8.91 17.67 -0.94
CA ILE A 393 9.83 18.03 0.14
C ILE A 393 9.03 18.40 1.40
N THR A 394 7.97 19.19 1.24
CA THR A 394 7.11 19.62 2.35
C THR A 394 6.25 18.48 2.91
N ASP A 395 5.93 17.45 2.13
CA ASP A 395 5.33 16.22 2.67
C ASP A 395 6.38 15.27 3.27
N SER A 396 7.63 15.32 2.78
CA SER A 396 8.73 14.42 3.18
C SER A 396 9.62 14.97 4.30
N TRP A 397 9.40 16.19 4.79
CA TRP A 397 10.29 16.81 5.80
C TRP A 397 10.45 15.96 7.06
N MET A 398 9.42 15.17 7.43
CA MET A 398 9.47 14.26 8.57
C MET A 398 10.50 13.13 8.39
N LEU A 399 10.97 12.87 7.17
CA LEU A 399 12.01 11.90 6.84
C LEU A 399 13.43 12.44 7.11
N VAL A 400 13.61 13.75 7.30
CA VAL A 400 14.94 14.35 7.51
C VAL A 400 15.69 13.72 8.70
N PRO A 401 15.05 13.50 9.88
CA PRO A 401 15.71 12.77 10.96
C PRO A 401 16.16 11.37 10.54
N ALA A 402 15.32 10.63 9.80
CA ALA A 402 15.67 9.30 9.32
C ALA A 402 16.88 9.32 8.38
N LEU A 403 16.97 10.33 7.50
CA LEU A 403 18.12 10.54 6.61
C LEU A 403 19.40 10.84 7.40
N ALA A 404 19.34 11.62 8.48
CA ALA A 404 20.50 11.89 9.33
C ALA A 404 21.05 10.58 9.96
N PHE A 405 20.15 9.68 10.37
CA PHE A 405 20.51 8.36 10.89
C PHE A 405 21.00 7.36 9.83
N PHE A 406 20.89 7.69 8.53
CA PHE A 406 21.45 6.86 7.47
C PHE A 406 22.97 6.75 7.56
N LEU A 407 23.66 7.79 8.05
CA LEU A 407 25.12 7.79 8.20
C LEU A 407 25.59 7.28 9.57
N THR A 408 24.66 6.83 10.41
CA THR A 408 24.96 6.37 11.77
C THR A 408 25.20 4.85 11.81
N PRO A 409 25.76 4.31 12.92
CA PRO A 409 25.94 2.87 13.08
C PRO A 409 24.60 2.11 13.03
N SER A 410 24.65 0.82 12.68
CA SER A 410 23.45 0.02 12.36
C SER A 410 22.36 0.04 13.45
N PHE A 411 22.73 0.08 14.74
CA PHE A 411 21.74 0.13 15.82
C PHE A 411 20.92 1.43 15.82
N MET A 412 21.52 2.57 15.46
CA MET A 412 20.81 3.84 15.30
C MET A 412 19.99 3.85 14.01
N THR A 413 20.52 3.23 12.95
CA THR A 413 19.80 3.05 11.68
C THR A 413 18.55 2.16 11.84
N GLU A 414 18.58 1.16 12.72
CA GLU A 414 17.39 0.36 13.06
C GLU A 414 16.28 1.20 13.71
N LEU A 415 16.64 2.13 14.60
CA LEU A 415 15.67 3.09 15.16
C LEU A 415 15.09 4.00 14.07
N ALA A 416 15.92 4.41 13.12
CA ALA A 416 15.46 5.16 11.94
C ALA A 416 14.56 4.34 11.02
N CYS A 417 14.80 3.02 10.88
CA CYS A 417 13.90 2.12 10.16
C CYS A 417 12.54 2.03 10.84
N LEU A 418 12.48 2.01 12.17
CA LEU A 418 11.21 2.03 12.91
C LEU A 418 10.49 3.36 12.76
N TYR A 419 11.22 4.46 12.89
CA TYR A 419 10.67 5.81 12.73
C TYR A 419 10.14 6.04 11.30
N ALA A 420 10.96 5.75 10.28
CA ALA A 420 10.56 5.87 8.89
C ALA A 420 9.50 4.84 8.51
N GLY A 421 9.63 3.58 8.94
CA GLY A 421 8.76 2.48 8.52
C GLY A 421 7.38 2.48 9.16
N LEU A 422 7.24 3.05 10.36
CA LEU A 422 6.00 2.95 11.14
C LEU A 422 5.46 4.32 11.55
N VAL A 423 6.30 5.19 12.14
CA VAL A 423 5.84 6.43 12.76
C VAL A 423 5.36 7.44 11.71
N ILE A 424 6.18 7.73 10.69
CA ILE A 424 5.83 8.70 9.64
C ILE A 424 4.59 8.24 8.82
N PRO A 425 4.50 6.98 8.35
CA PRO A 425 3.33 6.50 7.62
C PRO A 425 2.06 6.50 8.47
N SER A 426 2.15 6.22 9.77
CA SER A 426 1.02 6.30 10.70
C SER A 426 0.55 7.73 10.87
N PHE A 427 1.47 8.67 11.07
CA PHE A 427 1.17 10.09 11.14
C PHE A 427 0.41 10.56 9.90
N ASN A 428 0.91 10.21 8.71
CA ASN A 428 0.28 10.59 7.46
C ASN A 428 -1.07 9.88 7.24
N SER A 429 -1.20 8.62 7.67
CA SER A 429 -2.48 7.90 7.66
C SER A 429 -3.52 8.64 8.51
N ILE A 430 -3.16 9.11 9.71
CA ILE A 430 -4.05 9.91 10.58
C ILE A 430 -4.41 11.24 9.92
N LYS A 431 -3.46 11.95 9.31
CA LYS A 431 -3.70 13.18 8.55
C LYS A 431 -4.73 12.94 7.43
N THR A 432 -4.67 11.79 6.74
CA THR A 432 -5.65 11.44 5.70
C THR A 432 -7.02 11.04 6.25
N LEU A 433 -7.08 10.42 7.44
CA LEU A 433 -8.32 10.06 8.11
C LEU A 433 -9.06 11.30 8.62
N GLY A 434 -8.34 12.26 9.25
CA GLY A 434 -8.91 13.47 9.84
C GLY A 434 -9.49 14.47 8.84
N ARG A 435 -9.07 14.45 7.56
CA ARG A 435 -9.63 15.34 6.52
C ARG A 435 -11.11 15.10 6.22
N ARG A 436 -11.66 13.93 6.57
CA ARG A 436 -13.07 13.55 6.28
C ARG A 436 -14.07 14.12 7.27
N SER A 437 -13.69 14.33 8.53
CA SER A 437 -14.63 14.73 9.59
C SER A 437 -15.19 16.14 9.39
N ASN A 438 -14.47 17.01 8.68
CA ASN A 438 -14.87 18.40 8.46
C ASN A 438 -15.73 18.62 7.20
N THR A 439 -15.91 17.61 6.34
CA THR A 439 -16.59 17.74 5.03
C THR A 439 -17.94 17.03 5.03
N SER A 440 -18.79 17.37 5.99
CA SER A 440 -20.18 16.89 6.07
C SER A 440 -21.13 17.49 5.02
N ALA A 441 -20.64 18.32 4.09
CA ALA A 441 -21.40 18.80 2.92
C ALA A 441 -21.30 17.79 1.75
N VAL A 442 -22.19 16.79 1.78
CA VAL A 442 -22.20 15.59 0.92
C VAL A 442 -23.16 15.78 -0.27
N SER A 443 -22.63 15.82 -1.51
CA SER A 443 -23.06 14.91 -2.59
C SER A 443 -22.35 15.17 -3.92
N THR A 444 -21.95 16.40 -4.24
CA THR A 444 -21.29 16.74 -5.52
C THR A 444 -19.77 16.84 -5.43
N ALA A 445 -19.23 17.19 -4.25
CA ALA A 445 -17.79 17.22 -4.00
C ALA A 445 -17.14 15.83 -3.90
N TRP A 446 -17.93 14.76 -3.69
CA TRP A 446 -17.40 13.39 -3.60
C TRP A 446 -16.79 12.90 -4.92
N ALA A 447 -17.34 13.31 -6.07
CA ALA A 447 -16.78 12.93 -7.38
C ALA A 447 -15.49 13.72 -7.72
N ALA A 448 -15.41 14.99 -7.31
CA ALA A 448 -14.25 15.84 -7.56
C ALA A 448 -13.12 15.67 -6.52
N LEU A 449 -13.42 15.30 -5.27
CA LEU A 449 -12.41 14.92 -4.28
C LEU A 449 -11.96 13.45 -4.43
N ALA A 450 -12.76 12.58 -5.06
CA ALA A 450 -12.33 11.19 -5.31
C ALA A 450 -11.09 11.13 -6.23
N THR A 451 -10.86 12.12 -7.08
CA THR A 451 -9.68 12.11 -7.95
C THR A 451 -8.38 12.50 -7.20
N SER A 452 -8.45 13.35 -6.16
CA SER A 452 -7.26 13.85 -5.43
C SER A 452 -7.10 13.31 -4.00
N ALA A 453 -8.18 13.16 -3.23
CA ALA A 453 -8.14 12.67 -1.85
C ALA A 453 -8.09 11.14 -1.77
N ASP A 454 -8.72 10.41 -2.69
CA ASP A 454 -8.53 8.96 -2.78
C ASP A 454 -7.10 8.63 -3.21
N SER A 455 -6.42 9.52 -3.94
CA SER A 455 -4.99 9.35 -4.25
C SER A 455 -4.14 9.25 -2.98
N ALA A 456 -4.44 10.01 -1.92
CA ALA A 456 -3.66 10.00 -0.69
C ALA A 456 -3.96 8.75 0.16
N ARG A 457 -5.24 8.37 0.32
CA ARG A 457 -5.60 7.15 1.04
C ARG A 457 -5.06 5.90 0.35
N VAL A 458 -5.24 5.81 -0.97
CA VAL A 458 -4.72 4.69 -1.77
C VAL A 458 -3.20 4.67 -1.73
N ARG A 459 -2.53 5.83 -1.72
CA ARG A 459 -1.06 5.91 -1.57
C ARG A 459 -0.59 5.33 -0.24
N TRP A 460 -1.17 5.74 0.88
CA TRP A 460 -0.77 5.17 2.19
C TRP A 460 -1.19 3.72 2.34
N LEU A 461 -2.34 3.33 1.79
CA LEU A 461 -2.74 1.92 1.75
C LEU A 461 -1.72 1.09 0.94
N THR A 462 -1.29 1.61 -0.21
CA THR A 462 -0.24 1.00 -1.06
C THR A 462 1.10 0.91 -0.32
N TYR A 463 1.46 1.95 0.44
CA TYR A 463 2.62 1.93 1.32
C TYR A 463 2.53 0.79 2.33
N TRP A 464 1.40 0.66 3.04
CA TRP A 464 1.22 -0.38 4.05
C TRP A 464 1.22 -1.79 3.45
N VAL A 465 0.73 -1.96 2.21
CA VAL A 465 0.88 -3.22 1.47
C VAL A 465 2.34 -3.55 1.22
N ALA A 466 3.11 -2.59 0.71
CA ALA A 466 4.53 -2.77 0.41
C ALA A 466 5.33 -3.03 1.70
N TYR A 467 5.10 -2.23 2.74
CA TYR A 467 5.72 -2.40 4.05
C TYR A 467 5.37 -3.74 4.67
N GLY A 468 4.09 -4.12 4.69
CA GLY A 468 3.64 -5.41 5.21
C GLY A 468 4.25 -6.59 4.45
N SER A 469 4.40 -6.48 3.13
CA SER A 469 5.06 -7.50 2.31
C SER A 469 6.55 -7.58 2.59
N TRP A 470 7.23 -6.44 2.71
CA TRP A 470 8.62 -6.36 3.12
C TRP A 470 8.86 -6.96 4.50
N TRP A 471 7.98 -6.65 5.47
CA TRP A 471 8.04 -7.21 6.81
C TRP A 471 7.96 -8.75 6.82
N HIS A 472 7.08 -9.34 6.01
CA HIS A 472 7.04 -10.81 5.87
C HIS A 472 8.32 -11.35 5.25
N LEU A 473 8.84 -10.67 4.22
CA LEU A 473 10.09 -11.06 3.59
C LEU A 473 11.27 -10.97 4.57
N SER A 474 11.34 -9.92 5.38
CA SER A 474 12.41 -9.74 6.38
C SER A 474 12.31 -10.76 7.52
N LEU A 475 11.10 -11.17 7.92
CA LEU A 475 10.92 -12.31 8.84
C LEU A 475 11.45 -13.62 8.25
N CYS A 476 11.16 -13.90 6.97
CA CYS A 476 11.66 -15.10 6.29
C CYS A 476 13.18 -15.07 6.07
N LEU A 477 13.73 -13.89 5.78
CA LEU A 477 15.16 -13.69 5.48
C LEU A 477 15.98 -13.29 6.71
N GLY A 478 15.38 -13.18 7.91
CA GLY A 478 16.00 -12.52 9.05
C GLY A 478 17.35 -13.13 9.47
N GLY A 479 17.50 -14.45 9.34
CA GLY A 479 18.78 -15.12 9.58
C GLY A 479 19.88 -14.70 8.60
N ILE A 480 19.52 -14.46 7.33
CA ILE A 480 20.44 -14.05 6.27
C ILE A 480 20.74 -12.55 6.37
N LEU A 481 19.70 -11.72 6.55
CA LEU A 481 19.83 -10.27 6.62
C LEU A 481 20.70 -9.83 7.81
N ARG A 482 20.62 -10.51 8.95
CA ARG A 482 21.46 -10.20 10.13
C ARG A 482 22.96 -10.38 9.91
N VAL A 483 23.37 -11.17 8.92
CA VAL A 483 24.80 -11.39 8.60
C VAL A 483 25.36 -10.23 7.78
N LEU A 484 24.52 -9.47 7.08
CA LEU A 484 24.97 -8.40 6.20
C LEU A 484 25.24 -7.11 7.00
N PRO A 485 26.47 -6.56 6.98
CA PRO A 485 26.87 -5.42 7.82
C PRO A 485 26.15 -4.10 7.53
N LEU A 486 25.28 -4.05 6.52
CA LEU A 486 24.50 -2.87 6.10
C LEU A 486 23.02 -3.20 5.88
N ALA A 487 22.50 -4.30 6.45
CA ALA A 487 21.11 -4.68 6.27
C ALA A 487 20.13 -3.60 6.75
N ALA A 488 20.43 -2.96 7.89
CA ALA A 488 19.63 -1.86 8.42
C ALA A 488 19.64 -0.64 7.47
N HIS A 489 20.79 -0.31 6.87
CA HIS A 489 20.91 0.77 5.89
C HIS A 489 20.13 0.47 4.60
N ALA A 490 20.21 -0.76 4.11
CA ALA A 490 19.43 -1.19 2.94
C ALA A 490 17.92 -1.16 3.23
N GLU A 491 17.51 -1.60 4.42
CA GLU A 491 16.12 -1.51 4.88
C GLU A 491 15.67 -0.04 4.97
N LEU A 492 16.48 0.84 5.56
CA LEU A 492 16.16 2.26 5.64
C LEU A 492 16.05 2.90 4.25
N ALA A 493 16.97 2.58 3.33
CA ALA A 493 16.91 3.05 1.94
C ALA A 493 15.62 2.60 1.25
N LEU A 494 15.22 1.34 1.45
CA LEU A 494 13.95 0.82 0.93
C LEU A 494 12.76 1.57 1.53
N LEU A 495 12.72 1.77 2.85
CA LEU A 495 11.62 2.46 3.54
C LEU A 495 11.50 3.93 3.13
N LEU A 496 12.61 4.61 2.88
CA LEU A 496 12.64 5.96 2.32
C LEU A 496 12.10 5.95 0.88
N TRP A 497 12.58 5.02 0.05
CA TRP A 497 12.12 4.86 -1.34
C TRP A 497 10.61 4.56 -1.44
N LEU A 498 10.05 3.82 -0.48
CA LEU A 498 8.60 3.55 -0.41
C LEU A 498 7.77 4.80 -0.10
N GLN A 499 8.31 5.76 0.68
CA GLN A 499 7.57 6.91 1.17
C GLN A 499 7.66 8.14 0.28
N VAL A 500 8.81 8.35 -0.37
CA VAL A 500 9.02 9.53 -1.20
C VAL A 500 8.07 9.46 -2.41
N PRO A 501 7.11 10.40 -2.55
CA PRO A 501 6.07 10.28 -3.58
C PRO A 501 6.64 10.32 -5.00
N LEU A 502 7.80 10.97 -5.18
CA LEU A 502 8.52 11.03 -6.46
C LEU A 502 8.79 9.64 -7.06
N PHE A 503 9.18 8.67 -6.24
CA PHE A 503 9.54 7.33 -6.74
C PHE A 503 8.33 6.41 -6.92
N ARG A 504 7.22 6.71 -6.24
CA ARG A 504 6.02 5.83 -6.19
C ARG A 504 6.40 4.38 -5.83
N GLY A 505 7.36 4.18 -4.92
CA GLY A 505 7.96 2.87 -4.66
C GLY A 505 6.96 1.77 -4.35
N GLY A 506 6.00 2.03 -3.45
CA GLY A 506 4.94 1.08 -3.14
C GLY A 506 4.05 0.74 -4.35
N GLY A 507 3.79 1.72 -5.22
CA GLY A 507 3.03 1.51 -6.46
C GLY A 507 3.77 0.59 -7.41
N ARG A 508 5.09 0.77 -7.59
CA ARG A 508 5.91 -0.10 -8.45
C ARG A 508 5.95 -1.55 -7.98
N ILE A 509 5.99 -1.77 -6.66
CA ILE A 509 5.91 -3.13 -6.07
C ILE A 509 4.56 -3.77 -6.39
N LEU A 510 3.47 -3.03 -6.23
CA LEU A 510 2.14 -3.54 -6.56
C LEU A 510 1.99 -3.85 -8.05
N ASP A 511 2.42 -2.94 -8.92
CA ASP A 511 2.36 -3.14 -10.38
C ASP A 511 3.19 -4.36 -10.81
N PHE A 512 4.33 -4.60 -10.14
CA PHE A 512 5.11 -5.81 -10.34
C PHE A 512 4.35 -7.06 -9.88
N GLY A 513 3.74 -7.02 -8.70
CA GLY A 513 2.91 -8.11 -8.17
C GLY A 513 1.72 -8.45 -9.06
N GLU A 514 1.00 -7.45 -9.57
CA GLU A 514 -0.09 -7.62 -10.55
C GLU A 514 0.41 -8.31 -11.82
N ARG A 515 1.50 -7.83 -12.43
CA ARG A 515 2.09 -8.47 -13.62
C ARG A 515 2.50 -9.93 -13.37
N CYS A 516 3.03 -10.23 -12.19
CA CYS A 516 3.37 -11.61 -11.82
C CYS A 516 2.13 -12.48 -11.66
N MET A 517 1.06 -11.96 -11.02
CA MET A 517 -0.19 -12.67 -10.88
C MET A 517 -0.87 -12.92 -12.22
N ASP A 518 -0.93 -11.92 -13.10
CA ASP A 518 -1.53 -12.05 -14.43
C ASP A 518 -0.82 -13.12 -15.27
N ARG A 519 0.52 -13.15 -15.24
CA ARG A 519 1.31 -14.22 -15.86
C ARG A 519 0.99 -15.58 -15.27
N TRP A 520 0.75 -15.67 -13.96
CA TRP A 520 0.46 -16.95 -13.31
C TRP A 520 -0.97 -17.42 -13.58
N THR A 521 -1.95 -16.52 -13.62
CA THR A 521 -3.36 -16.85 -13.84
C THR A 521 -3.69 -17.09 -15.31
N PHE A 522 -3.05 -16.38 -16.24
CA PHE A 522 -3.34 -16.45 -17.69
C PHE A 522 -2.24 -17.13 -18.51
N GLY A 523 -1.01 -17.21 -18.00
CA GLY A 523 0.13 -17.79 -18.72
C GLY A 523 0.19 -19.32 -18.73
N SER A 524 -0.86 -20.02 -18.29
CA SER A 524 -0.88 -21.49 -18.34
C SER A 524 -1.50 -22.08 -19.61
N ASP A 525 -2.44 -21.44 -20.33
CA ASP A 525 -3.07 -22.10 -21.49
C ASP A 525 -3.63 -21.17 -22.58
N VAL A 526 -3.50 -19.85 -22.46
CA VAL A 526 -3.95 -18.92 -23.51
C VAL A 526 -2.83 -17.93 -23.78
N ALA A 527 -1.73 -18.43 -24.33
CA ALA A 527 -1.13 -17.69 -25.43
C ALA A 527 -2.28 -17.51 -26.41
N SER A 528 -2.88 -16.33 -26.41
CA SER A 528 -3.74 -15.86 -27.48
C SER A 528 -2.96 -16.16 -28.75
N THR A 529 -3.31 -17.24 -29.44
CA THR A 529 -3.24 -17.26 -30.89
C THR A 529 -3.84 -15.91 -31.25
N PRO A 530 -3.05 -14.96 -31.79
CA PRO A 530 -3.62 -13.70 -32.20
C PRO A 530 -4.81 -14.08 -33.06
N VAL A 531 -6.01 -13.64 -32.67
CA VAL A 531 -7.18 -13.79 -33.52
C VAL A 531 -6.78 -13.06 -34.79
N ARG A 532 -6.29 -13.82 -35.77
CA ARG A 532 -5.82 -13.30 -37.04
C ARG A 532 -7.02 -12.53 -37.56
N PRO A 533 -6.92 -11.20 -37.76
CA PRO A 533 -8.06 -10.45 -38.27
C PRO A 533 -8.52 -11.17 -39.54
N LEU A 534 -9.76 -11.64 -39.54
CA LEU A 534 -10.36 -12.32 -40.68
C LEU A 534 -10.15 -11.41 -41.89
N THR A 535 -9.51 -11.93 -42.93
CA THR A 535 -9.39 -11.19 -44.17
C THR A 535 -10.80 -10.90 -44.69
N PRO A 536 -11.03 -9.74 -45.36
CA PRO A 536 -12.35 -9.29 -45.79
C PRO A 536 -13.27 -10.34 -46.45
N PRO A 537 -12.78 -11.29 -47.30
CA PRO A 537 -13.66 -12.31 -47.87
C PRO A 537 -14.24 -13.30 -46.85
N GLN A 538 -13.60 -13.53 -45.69
CA GLN A 538 -14.10 -14.48 -44.68
C GLN A 538 -15.19 -13.89 -43.77
N GLN A 539 -15.35 -12.57 -43.72
CA GLN A 539 -16.46 -11.92 -43.00
C GLN A 539 -17.81 -12.01 -43.74
N GLN A 540 -17.80 -12.26 -45.05
CA GLN A 540 -19.04 -12.43 -45.83
C GLN A 540 -19.64 -13.83 -45.70
N GLU A 541 -18.84 -14.86 -45.44
CA GLU A 541 -19.33 -16.24 -45.23
C GLU A 541 -19.91 -16.49 -43.84
N VAL A 542 -19.50 -15.74 -42.82
CA VAL A 542 -20.04 -15.87 -41.46
C VAL A 542 -21.37 -15.12 -41.28
N ASN A 543 -21.68 -14.18 -42.18
CA ASN A 543 -22.92 -13.41 -42.20
C ASN A 543 -23.98 -13.97 -43.18
N ARG A 544 -23.70 -15.09 -43.85
CA ARG A 544 -24.68 -15.92 -44.55
C ARG A 544 -24.99 -17.14 -43.70
#